data_AF-A0A2H9RM66-F1
#
_entry.id   AF-A0A2H9RM66-F1
#
_cell.length_a   1.000
_cell.length_b   1.000
_cell.length_c   1.000
_cell.angle_alpha   90.00
_cell.angle_beta   90.00
_cell.angle_gamma   90.00
#
_symmetry.space_group_name_H-M   'P 1'
#
loop_
_entity.id
_entity.type
_entity.pdbx_description
1 polymer ?
#
loop_
_entity_poly.entity_id
_entity_poly.type
_entity_poly.pdbx_seq_one_letter_code
_entity_poly.pdbx_strand_id
1 'polypeptide(L)'
;MISTAFLIVALLVVLIWVLIEFKRMKHKLFAIFLIGLIIFTYVTFTISLKDKDVTLNTVPGIVDAGRLYFSWLGSVFIKAKSVTMYAIGLDWKTYNESVVDTSSKNESIWDKLK
;
A
#
# COMPACT_ATOMS: atom_id res chain seq x y z
N MET A 1 -11.13 29.51 -16.50
CA MET A 1 -9.87 30.27 -16.33
C MET A 1 -9.43 30.36 -14.86
N ILE A 2 -10.33 30.62 -13.91
CA ILE A 2 -10.00 30.68 -12.47
C ILE A 2 -9.58 29.30 -11.88
N SER A 3 -10.25 28.21 -12.27
CA SER A 3 -9.94 26.86 -11.77
C SER A 3 -8.54 26.35 -12.13
N THR A 4 -8.03 26.72 -13.31
CA THR A 4 -6.69 26.35 -13.78
C THR A 4 -5.60 27.11 -13.03
N ALA A 5 -5.83 28.39 -12.68
CA ALA A 5 -4.89 29.18 -11.90
C ALA A 5 -4.71 28.59 -10.48
N PHE A 6 -5.80 28.16 -9.84
CA PHE A 6 -5.73 27.50 -8.53
C PHE A 6 -4.99 26.15 -8.57
N LEU A 7 -5.14 25.39 -9.66
CA LEU A 7 -4.42 24.13 -9.85
C LEU A 7 -2.91 24.35 -9.98
N ILE A 8 -2.50 25.37 -10.73
CA ILE A 8 -1.09 25.75 -10.90
C ILE A 8 -0.49 26.23 -9.58
N VAL A 9 -1.23 27.06 -8.82
CA VAL A 9 -0.80 27.54 -7.51
C VAL A 9 -0.67 26.39 -6.50
N ALA A 10 -1.63 25.47 -6.47
CA ALA A 10 -1.57 24.30 -5.60
C ALA A 10 -0.34 23.42 -5.93
N LEU A 11 -0.06 23.22 -7.22
CA LEU A 11 1.11 22.45 -7.66
C LEU A 11 2.43 23.14 -7.26
N LEU A 12 2.53 24.46 -7.39
CA LEU A 12 3.68 25.25 -6.93
C LEU A 12 3.89 25.16 -5.41
N VAL A 13 2.81 25.22 -4.62
CA VAL A 13 2.88 25.10 -3.16
C VAL A 13 3.40 23.73 -2.73
N VAL A 14 2.92 22.65 -3.35
CA VAL A 14 3.41 21.29 -3.10
C VAL A 14 4.90 21.19 -3.45
N LEU A 15 5.31 21.78 -4.57
CA LEU A 15 6.69 21.76 -5.03
C LEU A 15 7.63 22.50 -4.06
N ILE A 16 7.23 23.69 -3.59
CA ILE A 16 7.97 24.47 -2.60
C ILE A 16 8.06 23.71 -1.27
N TRP A 17 6.96 23.11 -0.81
CA TRP A 17 6.93 22.34 0.42
C TRP A 17 7.89 21.14 0.37
N VAL A 18 7.89 20.39 -0.74
CA VAL A 18 8.82 19.29 -0.98
C VAL A 18 10.27 19.77 -0.96
N LEU A 19 10.59 20.92 -1.56
CA LEU A 19 11.94 21.49 -1.56
C LEU A 19 12.41 21.93 -0.17
N ILE A 20 11.52 22.50 0.64
CA ILE A 20 11.83 22.89 2.03
C ILE A 20 12.10 21.64 2.88
N GLU A 21 11.28 20.60 2.73
CA GLU A 21 11.46 19.32 3.44
C GLU A 21 12.75 18.60 2.99
N PHE A 22 13.14 18.74 1.71
CA PHE A 22 14.40 18.24 1.15
C PHE A 22 15.64 18.79 1.87
N LYS A 23 15.56 20.02 2.40
CA LYS A 23 16.64 20.67 3.15
C LYS A 23 16.76 20.15 4.58
N ARG A 24 15.67 19.64 5.17
CA ARG A 24 15.60 19.21 6.58
C ARG A 24 15.91 17.73 6.80
N MET A 25 15.60 16.89 5.81
CA MET A 25 15.74 15.43 5.91
C MET A 25 17.11 14.95 5.41
N LYS A 26 17.62 13.82 5.93
CA LYS A 26 18.86 13.19 5.46
C LYS A 26 18.77 12.95 3.94
N HIS A 27 19.47 13.77 3.17
CA HIS A 27 19.25 13.97 1.72
C HIS A 27 19.21 12.68 0.89
N LYS A 28 19.91 11.62 1.33
CA LYS A 28 20.03 10.36 0.58
C LYS A 28 18.78 9.48 0.64
N LEU A 29 18.14 9.35 1.81
CA LEU A 29 16.94 8.53 1.96
C LEU A 29 15.72 9.23 1.35
N PHE A 30 15.63 10.55 1.53
CA PHE A 30 14.52 11.33 0.98
C PHE A 30 14.54 11.37 -0.55
N ALA A 31 15.72 11.51 -1.18
CA ALA A 31 15.85 11.45 -2.64
C ALA A 31 15.41 10.09 -3.20
N ILE A 32 15.88 8.99 -2.60
CA ILE A 32 15.50 7.62 -3.00
C ILE A 32 13.99 7.40 -2.82
N PHE A 33 13.44 7.84 -1.69
CA PHE A 33 12.00 7.77 -1.43
C PHE A 33 11.21 8.57 -2.47
N LEU A 34 11.64 9.79 -2.80
CA LEU A 34 10.95 10.67 -3.75
C LEU A 34 10.98 10.12 -5.18
N ILE A 35 12.13 9.60 -5.62
CA ILE A 35 12.26 8.91 -6.90
C ILE A 35 11.36 7.68 -6.95
N GLY A 36 11.37 6.86 -5.88
CA GLY A 36 10.45 5.73 -5.74
C GLY A 36 9.00 6.16 -5.81
N LEU A 37 8.64 7.27 -5.14
CA LEU A 37 7.28 7.81 -5.11
C LEU A 37 6.84 8.31 -6.49
N ILE A 38 7.71 8.96 -7.26
CA ILE A 38 7.41 9.42 -8.63
C ILE A 38 7.16 8.21 -9.53
N ILE A 39 8.05 7.21 -9.50
CA ILE A 39 7.90 5.99 -10.30
C ILE A 39 6.62 5.25 -9.91
N PHE A 40 6.38 5.07 -8.62
CA PHE A 40 5.19 4.42 -8.08
C PHE A 40 3.91 5.14 -8.54
N THR A 41 3.88 6.47 -8.43
CA THR A 41 2.73 7.29 -8.84
C THR A 41 2.48 7.14 -10.34
N TYR A 42 3.53 7.17 -11.18
CA TYR A 42 3.40 7.02 -12.63
C TYR A 42 2.84 5.65 -13.04
N VAL A 43 3.40 4.58 -12.47
CA VAL A 43 2.95 3.21 -12.76
C VAL A 43 1.50 3.01 -12.32
N THR A 44 1.17 3.39 -11.10
CA THR A 44 -0.19 3.23 -10.56
C THR A 44 -1.21 4.11 -11.26
N PHE A 45 -0.84 5.32 -11.67
CA PHE A 45 -1.68 6.19 -12.49
C PHE A 45 -2.02 5.52 -13.83
N THR A 46 -1.02 4.97 -14.51
CA THR A 46 -1.20 4.25 -15.78
C THR A 46 -2.10 3.01 -15.61
N ILE A 47 -1.92 2.24 -14.53
CA ILE A 47 -2.75 1.08 -14.22
C ILE A 47 -4.19 1.50 -13.89
N SER A 48 -4.38 2.58 -13.14
CA SER A 48 -5.70 3.08 -12.74
C SER A 48 -6.53 3.59 -13.92
N LEU A 49 -5.87 4.03 -14.99
CA LEU A 49 -6.51 4.50 -16.22
C LEU A 49 -6.61 3.41 -17.29
N LYS A 50 -5.97 2.26 -17.06
CA LYS A 50 -6.11 1.11 -17.92
C LYS A 50 -7.59 0.73 -17.99
N ASP A 51 -8.09 0.51 -19.20
CA ASP A 51 -9.50 0.20 -19.48
C ASP A 51 -10.49 1.38 -19.28
N LYS A 52 -9.99 2.62 -19.13
CA LYS A 52 -10.81 3.84 -19.08
C LYS A 52 -10.48 4.73 -20.28
N ASP A 53 -11.47 5.04 -21.13
CA ASP A 53 -11.32 6.02 -22.21
C ASP A 53 -11.27 7.44 -21.64
N VAL A 54 -10.09 7.90 -21.24
CA VAL A 54 -9.89 9.25 -20.70
C VAL A 54 -8.96 10.06 -21.60
N THR A 55 -9.49 11.15 -22.16
CA THR A 55 -8.73 12.03 -23.06
C THR A 55 -7.92 13.06 -22.26
N LEU A 56 -6.66 12.75 -21.98
CA LEU A 56 -5.74 13.63 -21.21
C LEU A 56 -5.40 14.96 -21.92
N ASN A 57 -5.73 15.10 -23.21
CA ASN A 57 -5.48 16.32 -23.98
C ASN A 57 -6.47 17.45 -23.69
N THR A 58 -7.44 17.21 -22.80
CA THR A 58 -8.48 18.19 -22.47
C THR A 58 -8.49 18.44 -20.96
N VAL A 59 -8.77 19.69 -20.57
CA VAL A 59 -8.90 20.05 -19.14
C VAL A 59 -9.92 19.17 -18.40
N PRO A 60 -11.11 18.87 -18.96
CA PRO A 60 -12.04 17.93 -18.34
C PRO A 60 -11.45 16.53 -18.17
N GLY A 61 -10.77 15.99 -19.20
CA GLY A 61 -10.16 14.67 -19.11
C GLY A 61 -9.03 14.58 -18.07
N ILE A 62 -8.29 15.67 -17.81
CA ILE A 62 -7.31 15.72 -16.71
C ILE A 62 -8.01 15.63 -15.35
N VAL A 63 -9.13 16.34 -15.18
CA VAL A 63 -9.92 16.30 -13.93
C VAL A 63 -10.50 14.91 -13.71
N ASP A 64 -11.03 14.28 -14.76
CA ASP A 64 -11.60 12.94 -14.68
C ASP A 64 -10.53 11.88 -14.42
N ALA A 65 -9.35 12.00 -15.03
CA ALA A 65 -8.20 11.15 -14.74
C ALA A 65 -7.75 11.28 -13.28
N GLY A 66 -7.69 12.50 -12.76
CA GLY A 66 -7.39 12.76 -11.35
C GLY A 66 -8.41 12.09 -10.43
N ARG A 67 -9.71 12.26 -10.69
CA ARG A 67 -10.77 11.60 -9.91
C ARG A 67 -10.67 10.09 -9.93
N LEU A 68 -10.41 9.50 -11.10
CA LEU A 68 -10.22 8.05 -11.24
C LEU A 68 -9.03 7.57 -10.42
N TYR A 69 -7.89 8.25 -10.52
CA TYR A 69 -6.70 7.91 -9.74
C TYR A 69 -6.94 7.99 -8.23
N PHE A 70 -7.54 9.08 -7.74
CA PHE A 70 -7.85 9.21 -6.31
C PHE A 70 -8.89 8.20 -5.82
N SER A 71 -9.87 7.84 -6.65
CA SER A 71 -10.85 6.78 -6.35
C SER A 71 -10.18 5.40 -6.25
N TRP A 72 -9.29 5.08 -7.18
CA TRP A 72 -8.49 3.86 -7.13
C TRP A 72 -7.59 3.83 -5.90
N LEU A 73 -6.88 4.93 -5.62
CA LEU A 73 -6.00 5.05 -4.48
C LEU A 73 -6.77 4.86 -3.16
N GLY A 74 -7.93 5.52 -3.01
CA GLY A 74 -8.80 5.34 -1.85
C GLY A 74 -9.25 3.89 -1.67
N SER A 75 -9.60 3.21 -2.77
CA SER A 75 -9.98 1.80 -2.75
C SER A 75 -8.83 0.89 -2.30
N VAL A 76 -7.60 1.17 -2.74
CA VAL A 76 -6.40 0.45 -2.29
C VAL A 76 -6.15 0.67 -0.81
N PHE A 77 -6.30 1.89 -0.29
CA PHE A 77 -6.15 2.18 1.14
C PHE A 77 -7.18 1.43 2.00
N ILE A 78 -8.44 1.37 1.56
CA ILE A 78 -9.47 0.61 2.27
C ILE A 78 -9.13 -0.89 2.30
N LYS A 79 -8.69 -1.45 1.17
CA LYS A 79 -8.25 -2.85 1.07
C LYS A 79 -7.02 -3.11 1.96
N ALA A 80 -6.02 -2.23 1.93
CA ALA A 80 -4.84 -2.34 2.78
C ALA A 80 -5.21 -2.31 4.26
N LYS A 81 -6.06 -1.35 4.68
CA LYS A 81 -6.58 -1.29 6.05
C LYS A 81 -7.29 -2.58 6.46
N SER A 82 -8.13 -3.12 5.58
CA SER A 82 -8.86 -4.37 5.83
C SER A 82 -7.90 -5.54 6.04
N VAL A 83 -6.88 -5.69 5.19
CA VAL A 83 -5.85 -6.74 5.33
C VAL A 83 -5.05 -6.55 6.62
N THR A 84 -4.65 -5.31 6.95
CA THR A 84 -3.92 -5.02 8.18
C THR A 84 -4.76 -5.32 9.43
N MET A 85 -6.04 -4.94 9.44
CA MET A 85 -6.96 -5.27 10.55
C MET A 85 -7.17 -6.77 10.67
N TYR A 86 -7.35 -7.47 9.56
CA TYR A 86 -7.45 -8.92 9.55
C TYR A 86 -6.18 -9.56 10.14
N ALA A 87 -5.00 -9.10 9.72
CA ALA A 87 -3.73 -9.59 10.25
C ALA A 87 -3.56 -9.31 11.76
N ILE A 88 -3.96 -8.12 12.24
CA ILE A 88 -3.92 -7.80 13.68
C ILE A 88 -4.88 -8.71 14.47
N GLY A 89 -6.04 -9.05 13.89
CA GLY A 89 -7.04 -9.91 14.51
C GLY A 89 -6.73 -11.41 14.47
N LEU A 90 -5.67 -11.84 13.76
CA LEU A 90 -5.21 -13.21 13.80
C LEU A 90 -4.61 -13.51 15.18
N ASP A 91 -4.96 -14.67 15.73
CA ASP A 91 -4.27 -15.18 16.91
C ASP A 91 -2.87 -15.65 16.49
N TRP A 92 -1.87 -14.81 16.75
CA TRP A 92 -0.46 -15.10 16.47
C TRP A 92 0.14 -16.04 17.51
N LYS A 93 -0.63 -16.51 18.50
CA LYS A 93 -0.18 -17.54 19.41
C LYS A 93 0.11 -18.79 18.60
N THR A 94 1.39 -19.06 18.39
CA THR A 94 1.88 -20.33 17.87
C THR A 94 1.20 -21.41 18.70
N TYR A 95 0.37 -22.23 18.07
CA TYR A 95 0.06 -23.55 18.61
C TYR A 95 1.37 -24.33 18.56
N ASN A 96 2.26 -24.07 19.52
CA ASN A 96 3.30 -24.97 19.98
C ASN A 96 2.64 -26.10 20.78
N GLU A 97 1.53 -26.62 20.28
CA GLU A 97 1.19 -28.00 20.53
C GLU A 97 2.21 -28.76 19.68
N SER A 98 3.42 -28.94 20.25
CA SER A 98 4.20 -30.12 19.93
C SER A 98 3.19 -31.24 19.91
N VAL A 99 2.91 -31.79 18.73
CA VAL A 99 2.09 -32.98 18.57
C VAL A 99 2.62 -33.92 19.63
N VAL A 100 1.87 -34.09 20.72
CA VAL A 100 2.22 -35.06 21.74
C VAL A 100 2.01 -36.36 21.01
N ASP A 101 3.11 -36.86 20.44
CA ASP A 101 3.14 -38.11 19.73
C ASP A 101 2.64 -39.17 20.71
N THR A 102 1.38 -39.55 20.53
CA THR A 102 0.72 -40.53 21.39
C THR A 102 1.27 -41.94 21.10
N SER A 103 2.27 -42.08 20.22
CA SER A 103 2.98 -43.33 19.97
C SER A 103 3.85 -43.81 21.14
N SER A 104 4.14 -42.96 22.13
CA SER A 104 4.92 -43.33 23.34
C SER A 104 4.10 -43.98 24.46
N LYS A 105 2.86 -44.42 24.21
CA LYS A 105 2.14 -45.30 25.15
C LYS A 105 1.63 -46.55 24.45
N ASN A 106 2.50 -47.20 23.67
CA ASN A 106 2.36 -48.64 23.52
C ASN A 106 2.87 -49.26 24.82
N GLU A 107 1.95 -49.50 25.77
CA GLU A 107 2.22 -50.41 26.89
C GLU A 107 2.89 -51.64 26.29
N SER A 108 4.14 -51.90 26.69
CA SER A 108 4.88 -53.00 26.11
C SER A 108 4.07 -54.26 26.40
N ILE A 109 3.69 -54.99 25.36
CA ILE A 109 2.95 -56.26 25.48
C ILE A 109 3.70 -57.22 26.42
N TRP A 110 5.01 -57.02 26.57
CA TRP A 110 5.91 -57.70 27.49
C TRP A 110 5.60 -57.48 28.98
N ASP A 111 5.05 -56.32 29.36
CA ASP A 111 4.65 -56.05 30.75
C ASP A 111 3.35 -56.78 31.14
N LYS A 112 2.54 -57.20 30.16
CA LYS A 112 1.31 -57.98 30.39
C LYS A 112 1.53 -59.50 30.35
N LEU A 113 2.74 -59.96 30.01
CA LEU A 113 3.08 -61.37 29.85
C LEU A 113 4.01 -61.91 30.96
N LYS A 114 4.26 -61.13 32.01
CA LYS A 114 5.00 -61.54 33.21
C LYS A 114 4.06 -61.62 34.41
#